data_AF-A0NCT7-F1
#
_entry.id   AF-A0NCT7-F1
#
_cell.length_a   1.000
_cell.length_b   1.000
_cell.length_c   1.000
_cell.angle_alpha   90.00
_cell.angle_beta   90.00
_cell.angle_gamma   90.00
#
_symmetry.space_group_name_H-M   'P 1'
#
loop_
_entity.id
_entity.type
_entity.pdbx_description
1 polymer ?
#
loop_
_entity_poly.entity_id
_entity_poly.type
_entity_poly.pdbx_seq_one_letter_code
_entity_poly.pdbx_strand_id
1 'polypeptide(L)'
;MQRPGCWVVVLGTVLSFCHGTYVPITQAKVDGLPVKYADKEFLVKQKFFFEILRHLHQPIAFEEYLPYTSRWVTDPSKYTNYTEVAEFIQTYEQGVLKKGQIFTIYNYWYAKETVQLYRFFENAIDWDTYYKNVVWARANLNEGMFLSALTLSVLHRKDLQGIVLPAIYEIHPHLFFDGDVFQDATNKRALDPNYGFYANKRNNLALANYTAWFATQF
;
A
#
# COMPACT_ATOMS: atom_id res chain seq x y z
N MET A 1 -11.31 74.71 -9.17
CA MET A 1 -11.80 74.09 -7.92
C MET A 1 -12.01 72.61 -8.18
N GLN A 2 -11.19 71.79 -7.50
CA GLN A 2 -11.24 70.35 -7.20
C GLN A 2 -11.79 69.33 -8.22
N ARG A 3 -10.88 68.46 -8.70
CA ARG A 3 -11.16 67.10 -9.18
C ARG A 3 -11.57 66.20 -8.01
N PRO A 4 -12.43 65.19 -8.27
CA PRO A 4 -12.22 63.85 -7.73
C PRO A 4 -12.40 62.83 -8.88
N GLY A 5 -11.49 61.89 -9.14
CA GLY A 5 -11.04 60.86 -8.21
C GLY A 5 -11.66 59.52 -8.64
N CYS A 6 -11.26 59.00 -9.81
CA CYS A 6 -11.68 57.69 -10.29
C CYS A 6 -10.89 56.62 -9.52
N TRP A 7 -11.52 56.04 -8.50
CA TRP A 7 -10.97 54.90 -7.77
C TRP A 7 -11.33 53.62 -8.51
N VAL A 8 -10.38 53.12 -9.32
CA VAL A 8 -10.41 51.73 -9.81
C VAL A 8 -9.95 50.85 -8.66
N VAL A 9 -10.89 50.15 -8.01
CA VAL A 9 -10.58 49.11 -7.04
C VAL A 9 -10.18 47.85 -7.80
N VAL A 10 -8.88 47.61 -7.94
CA VAL A 10 -8.34 46.34 -8.42
C VAL A 10 -8.31 45.38 -7.24
N LEU A 11 -9.38 44.61 -7.05
CA LEU A 11 -9.39 43.45 -6.16
C LEU A 11 -8.80 42.26 -6.92
N GLY A 12 -7.47 42.19 -6.94
CA GLY A 12 -6.73 41.03 -7.43
C GLY A 12 -6.78 39.91 -6.40
N THR A 13 -7.83 39.10 -6.39
CA THR A 13 -7.84 37.83 -5.67
C THR A 13 -7.05 36.81 -6.49
N VAL A 14 -5.82 36.52 -6.08
CA VAL A 14 -5.10 35.31 -6.49
C VAL A 14 -5.81 34.14 -5.80
N LEU A 15 -6.81 33.58 -6.48
CA LEU A 15 -7.39 32.28 -6.13
C LEU A 15 -6.39 31.21 -6.55
N SER A 16 -5.55 30.79 -5.60
CA SER A 16 -4.80 29.56 -5.70
C SER A 16 -5.81 28.41 -5.78
N PHE A 17 -6.06 27.90 -6.99
CA PHE A 17 -6.81 26.67 -7.18
C PHE A 17 -5.95 25.49 -6.72
N CYS A 18 -5.92 25.27 -5.41
CA CYS A 18 -5.63 23.95 -4.87
C CYS A 18 -6.73 23.02 -5.41
N HIS A 19 -6.46 22.30 -6.49
CA HIS A 19 -7.32 21.23 -7.00
C HIS A 19 -7.24 20.06 -6.03
N GLY A 20 -7.83 20.20 -4.84
CA GLY A 20 -8.33 19.06 -4.10
C GLY A 20 -9.52 18.56 -4.90
N THR A 21 -9.38 17.44 -5.61
CA THR A 21 -10.54 16.80 -6.24
C THR A 21 -11.43 16.30 -5.10
N TYR A 22 -12.39 17.14 -4.71
CA TYR A 22 -13.45 16.76 -3.79
C TYR A 22 -14.25 15.67 -4.49
N VAL A 23 -14.02 14.41 -4.11
CA VAL A 23 -14.86 13.30 -4.54
C VAL A 23 -16.16 13.41 -3.74
N PRO A 24 -17.31 13.72 -4.37
CA PRO A 24 -18.57 13.89 -3.66
C PRO A 24 -18.92 12.58 -2.96
N ILE A 25 -19.01 12.64 -1.63
CA ILE A 25 -19.43 11.51 -0.81
C ILE A 25 -20.96 11.47 -0.88
N THR A 26 -21.50 10.72 -1.83
CA THR A 26 -22.94 10.40 -1.87
C THR A 26 -23.25 9.47 -0.71
N GLN A 27 -23.65 10.03 0.44
CA GLN A 27 -24.07 9.25 1.62
C GLN A 27 -25.48 8.70 1.42
N ALA A 28 -25.64 7.67 0.58
CA ALA A 28 -26.81 6.81 0.74
C ALA A 28 -26.59 5.95 1.98
N LYS A 29 -27.59 5.81 2.85
CA LYS A 29 -27.53 4.91 4.00
C LYS A 29 -28.28 3.63 3.66
N VAL A 30 -27.63 2.49 3.78
CA VAL A 30 -28.28 1.17 3.81
C VAL A 30 -28.04 0.61 5.20
N ASP A 31 -29.11 0.26 5.91
CA ASP A 31 -29.07 -0.24 7.30
C ASP A 31 -28.33 0.69 8.30
N GLY A 32 -28.41 2.01 8.09
CA GLY A 32 -27.79 3.01 8.96
C GLY A 32 -26.28 3.24 8.72
N LEU A 33 -25.63 2.45 7.87
CA LEU A 33 -24.22 2.61 7.50
C LEU A 33 -24.09 3.49 6.24
N PRO A 34 -23.11 4.42 6.20
CA PRO A 34 -22.86 5.22 5.02
C PRO A 34 -22.31 4.35 3.88
N VAL A 35 -23.04 4.27 2.77
CA VAL A 35 -22.62 3.59 1.55
C VAL A 35 -21.96 4.61 0.63
N LYS A 36 -20.73 4.32 0.21
CA LYS A 36 -20.01 5.10 -0.80
C LYS A 36 -20.10 4.39 -2.14
N TYR A 37 -20.75 5.01 -3.12
CA TYR A 37 -20.75 4.49 -4.49
C TYR A 37 -19.40 4.77 -5.15
N ALA A 38 -18.89 3.79 -5.89
CA ALA A 38 -17.64 3.89 -6.62
C ALA A 38 -17.80 3.39 -8.06
N ASP A 39 -17.03 3.98 -8.96
CA ASP A 39 -17.00 3.58 -10.36
C ASP A 39 -16.29 2.22 -10.53
N LYS A 40 -16.58 1.54 -11.64
CA LYS A 40 -16.02 0.22 -11.96
C LYS A 40 -14.50 0.24 -12.00
N GLU A 41 -13.90 1.27 -12.59
CA GLU A 41 -12.43 1.40 -12.66
C GLU A 41 -11.81 1.52 -11.27
N PHE A 42 -12.43 2.31 -10.39
CA PHE A 42 -11.99 2.44 -8.99
C PHE A 42 -12.07 1.09 -8.25
N LEU A 43 -13.17 0.36 -8.42
CA LEU A 43 -13.34 -0.95 -7.78
C LEU A 43 -12.28 -1.98 -8.23
N VAL A 44 -11.88 -1.96 -9.50
CA VAL A 44 -10.80 -2.82 -10.02
C VAL A 44 -9.48 -2.48 -9.35
N LYS A 45 -9.13 -1.19 -9.25
CA LYS A 45 -7.91 -0.76 -8.54
C LYS A 45 -7.95 -1.13 -7.05
N GLN A 46 -9.08 -0.90 -6.39
CA GLN A 46 -9.27 -1.21 -4.97
C GLN A 46 -9.11 -2.72 -4.71
N LYS A 47 -9.70 -3.56 -5.57
CA LYS A 47 -9.54 -5.02 -5.51
C LYS A 47 -8.07 -5.42 -5.66
N PHE A 48 -7.36 -4.84 -6.62
CA PHE A 48 -5.94 -5.12 -6.85
C PHE A 48 -5.07 -4.88 -5.61
N PHE A 49 -5.24 -3.75 -4.92
CA PHE A 49 -4.43 -3.45 -3.72
C PHE A 49 -4.71 -4.42 -2.56
N PHE A 50 -5.96 -4.88 -2.40
CA PHE A 50 -6.26 -5.91 -1.41
C PHE A 50 -5.66 -7.27 -1.76
N GLU A 51 -5.64 -7.63 -3.04
CA GLU A 51 -5.08 -8.90 -3.49
C GLU A 51 -3.55 -8.93 -3.41
N ILE A 52 -2.88 -7.84 -3.79
CA ILE A 52 -1.40 -7.79 -3.79
C ILE A 52 -0.80 -7.78 -2.38
N LEU A 53 -1.52 -7.18 -1.42
CA LEU A 53 -1.13 -7.12 -0.01
C LEU A 53 -1.53 -8.36 0.79
N ARG A 54 -2.33 -9.25 0.20
CA ARG A 54 -2.71 -10.50 0.85
C ARG A 54 -1.50 -11.42 1.01
N HIS A 55 -1.35 -11.96 2.22
CA HIS A 55 -0.25 -12.85 2.61
C HIS A 55 1.12 -12.35 2.13
N LEU A 56 1.50 -11.13 2.52
CA LEU A 56 2.68 -10.44 2.02
C LEU A 56 3.99 -11.27 2.12
N HIS A 57 4.14 -12.08 3.17
CA HIS A 57 5.31 -12.94 3.39
C HIS A 57 5.31 -14.24 2.57
N GLN A 58 4.24 -14.54 1.85
CA GLN A 58 4.12 -15.72 0.97
C GLN A 58 4.27 -15.31 -0.50
N PRO A 59 4.63 -16.25 -1.39
CA PRO A 59 4.58 -16.00 -2.83
C PRO A 59 3.14 -15.68 -3.27
N ILE A 60 3.01 -14.93 -4.37
CA ILE A 60 1.71 -14.57 -4.95
C ILE A 60 1.02 -15.85 -5.42
N ALA A 61 -0.20 -16.09 -4.94
CA ALA A 61 -1.00 -17.28 -5.30
C ALA A 61 -1.89 -17.07 -6.54
N PHE A 62 -2.09 -15.81 -6.96
CA PHE A 62 -2.99 -15.48 -8.07
C PHE A 62 -2.31 -15.69 -9.42
N GLU A 63 -2.85 -16.61 -10.22
CA GLU A 63 -2.31 -16.97 -11.54
C GLU A 63 -2.26 -15.78 -12.51
N GLU A 64 -3.22 -14.86 -12.42
CA GLU A 64 -3.28 -13.63 -13.24
C GLU A 64 -2.02 -12.76 -13.10
N TYR A 65 -1.39 -12.77 -11.92
CA TYR A 65 -0.24 -11.94 -11.62
C TYR A 65 1.09 -12.60 -11.99
N LEU A 66 1.12 -13.94 -12.08
CA LEU A 66 2.35 -14.71 -12.32
C LEU A 66 3.13 -14.28 -13.57
N PRO A 67 2.51 -13.99 -14.73
CA PRO A 67 3.23 -13.55 -15.92
C PRO A 67 4.02 -12.25 -15.73
N TYR A 68 3.57 -11.38 -14.83
CA TYR A 68 4.18 -10.07 -14.57
C TYR A 68 5.22 -10.11 -13.44
N THR A 69 5.43 -11.27 -12.82
CA THR A 69 6.42 -11.41 -11.73
C THR A 69 7.86 -11.47 -12.23
N SER A 70 8.08 -11.99 -13.45
CA SER A 70 9.43 -12.24 -13.97
C SER A 70 10.16 -10.98 -14.44
N ARG A 71 9.44 -9.99 -14.99
CA ARG A 71 10.06 -8.81 -15.61
C ARG A 71 9.19 -7.57 -15.46
N TRP A 72 9.83 -6.44 -15.17
CA TRP A 72 9.19 -5.12 -15.16
C TRP A 72 9.00 -4.55 -16.57
N VAL A 73 8.24 -3.47 -16.70
CA VAL A 73 8.07 -2.79 -18.00
C VAL A 73 9.35 -2.05 -18.37
N THR A 74 10.00 -2.47 -19.46
CA THR A 74 11.31 -1.92 -19.87
C THR A 74 11.22 -0.76 -20.86
N ASP A 75 10.05 -0.50 -21.42
CA ASP A 75 9.86 0.58 -22.41
C ASP A 75 10.01 1.96 -21.73
N PRO A 76 11.02 2.77 -22.09
CA PRO A 76 11.23 4.09 -21.50
C PRO A 76 10.08 5.06 -21.75
N SER A 77 9.34 4.90 -22.85
CA SER A 77 8.23 5.79 -23.22
C SER A 77 7.04 5.70 -22.26
N LYS A 78 6.99 4.64 -21.45
CA LYS A 78 5.97 4.42 -20.42
C LYS A 78 6.25 5.13 -19.09
N TYR A 79 7.35 5.87 -19.02
CA TYR A 79 7.78 6.58 -17.81
C TYR A 79 7.94 8.07 -18.06
N THR A 80 7.49 8.87 -17.10
CA THR A 80 7.66 10.34 -17.12
C THR A 80 9.13 10.73 -17.02
N ASN A 81 9.84 10.11 -16.08
CA ASN A 81 11.29 10.28 -15.92
C ASN A 81 11.99 8.92 -15.89
N TYR A 82 12.57 8.52 -17.02
CA TYR A 82 13.28 7.25 -17.13
C TYR A 82 14.64 7.25 -16.41
N THR A 83 15.25 8.40 -16.11
CA THR A 83 16.57 8.41 -15.45
C THR A 83 16.48 7.85 -14.03
N GLU A 84 15.46 8.23 -13.28
CA GLU A 84 15.22 7.71 -11.92
C GLU A 84 14.87 6.21 -11.94
N VAL A 85 14.15 5.76 -12.98
CA VAL A 85 13.86 4.34 -13.19
C VAL A 85 15.15 3.57 -13.45
N ALA A 86 16.02 4.07 -14.34
CA ALA A 86 17.30 3.45 -14.64
C ALA A 86 18.22 3.40 -13.42
N GLU A 87 18.27 4.45 -12.60
CA GLU A 87 19.02 4.47 -11.34
C GLU A 87 18.53 3.40 -10.36
N PHE A 88 17.21 3.21 -10.23
CA PHE A 88 16.64 2.15 -9.41
C PHE A 88 17.01 0.76 -9.94
N ILE A 89 16.89 0.52 -11.25
CA ILE A 89 17.24 -0.76 -11.87
C ILE A 89 18.73 -1.08 -11.67
N GLN A 90 19.61 -0.09 -11.85
CA GLN A 90 21.03 -0.25 -11.58
C GLN A 90 21.29 -0.63 -10.11
N THR A 91 20.58 -0.01 -9.17
CA THR A 91 20.68 -0.33 -7.74
C THR A 91 20.17 -1.75 -7.46
N TYR A 92 19.08 -2.16 -8.11
CA TYR A 92 18.53 -3.51 -8.03
C TYR A 92 19.51 -4.57 -8.54
N GLU A 93 20.18 -4.32 -9.66
CA GLU A 93 21.21 -5.20 -10.23
C GLU A 93 22.47 -5.31 -9.35
N GLN A 94 22.83 -4.23 -8.65
CA GLN A 94 23.92 -4.24 -7.67
C GLN A 94 23.58 -5.04 -6.40
N GLY A 95 22.28 -5.13 -6.09
CA GLY A 95 21.75 -5.88 -4.97
C GLY A 95 21.07 -4.96 -3.96
N VAL A 96 19.84 -5.31 -3.62
CA VAL A 96 19.00 -4.65 -2.61
C VAL A 96 18.75 -5.57 -1.42
N LEU A 97 18.08 -5.06 -0.39
CA LEU A 97 17.65 -5.87 0.75
C LEU A 97 16.93 -7.15 0.30
N LYS A 98 17.41 -8.31 0.77
CA LYS A 98 16.86 -9.61 0.39
C LYS A 98 15.49 -9.84 1.04
N LYS A 99 14.65 -10.64 0.40
CA LYS A 99 13.34 -11.05 0.96
C LYS A 99 13.51 -11.79 2.28
N GLY A 100 12.59 -11.57 3.20
CA GLY A 100 12.63 -12.16 4.54
C GLY A 100 13.65 -11.55 5.51
N GLN A 101 14.52 -10.64 5.07
CA GLN A 101 15.37 -9.87 5.99
C GLN A 101 14.56 -8.77 6.69
N ILE A 102 14.99 -8.41 7.90
CA ILE A 102 14.33 -7.36 8.68
C ILE A 102 14.54 -6.01 7.99
N PHE A 103 13.44 -5.38 7.61
CA PHE A 103 13.43 -4.03 7.06
C PHE A 103 13.24 -2.99 8.16
N THR A 104 13.98 -1.89 8.07
CA THR A 104 13.77 -0.69 8.88
C THR A 104 14.02 0.55 8.05
N ILE A 105 13.07 1.49 8.09
CA ILE A 105 13.20 2.77 7.38
C ILE A 105 14.27 3.69 8.01
N TYR A 106 14.72 3.38 9.23
CA TYR A 106 15.76 4.17 9.91
C TYR A 106 17.18 3.87 9.41
N ASN A 107 17.38 2.78 8.67
CA ASN A 107 18.64 2.55 8.00
C ASN A 107 18.71 3.39 6.72
N TYR A 108 19.74 4.22 6.60
CA TYR A 108 19.95 5.10 5.45
C TYR A 108 19.88 4.37 4.10
N TRP A 109 20.50 3.19 3.99
CA TRP A 109 20.55 2.43 2.74
C TRP A 109 19.17 1.89 2.35
N TYR A 110 18.45 1.31 3.31
CA TYR A 110 17.09 0.79 3.06
C TYR A 110 16.10 1.93 2.77
N ALA A 111 16.24 3.07 3.43
CA ALA A 111 15.45 4.26 3.13
C ALA A 111 15.70 4.75 1.71
N LYS A 112 16.98 4.81 1.28
CA LYS A 112 17.36 5.21 -0.08
C LYS A 112 16.77 4.25 -1.12
N GLU A 113 16.92 2.94 -0.92
CA GLU A 113 16.34 1.91 -1.80
C GLU A 113 14.81 2.02 -1.88
N THR A 114 14.15 2.27 -0.74
CA THR A 114 12.68 2.47 -0.66
C THR A 114 12.24 3.69 -1.45
N VAL A 115 12.98 4.80 -1.37
CA VAL A 115 12.68 6.03 -2.12
C VAL A 115 12.90 5.83 -3.61
N GLN A 116 13.94 5.10 -4.01
CA GLN A 116 14.16 4.75 -5.42
C GLN A 116 13.03 3.85 -5.96
N LEU A 117 12.58 2.87 -5.17
CA LEU A 117 11.42 2.04 -5.51
C LEU A 117 10.12 2.86 -5.61
N TYR A 118 9.91 3.82 -4.71
CA TYR A 118 8.78 4.75 -4.78
C TYR A 118 8.83 5.58 -6.07
N ARG A 119 9.99 6.12 -6.45
CA ARG A 119 10.16 6.88 -7.71
C ARG A 119 9.92 6.00 -8.94
N PHE A 120 10.32 4.73 -8.89
CA PHE A 120 10.01 3.76 -9.93
C PHE A 120 8.49 3.60 -10.14
N PHE A 121 7.71 3.59 -9.05
CA PHE A 121 6.25 3.55 -9.11
C PHE A 121 5.62 4.89 -9.54
N GLU A 122 6.10 6.02 -9.03
CA GLU A 122 5.55 7.35 -9.33
C GLU A 122 5.74 7.72 -10.80
N ASN A 123 6.88 7.34 -11.40
CA ASN A 123 7.19 7.69 -12.78
C ASN A 123 6.37 6.90 -13.82
N ALA A 124 5.63 5.86 -13.44
CA ALA A 124 4.79 5.11 -14.37
C ALA A 124 3.57 5.94 -14.82
N ILE A 125 3.48 6.22 -16.13
CA ILE A 125 2.45 7.09 -16.72
C ILE A 125 1.07 6.42 -16.67
N ASP A 126 1.00 5.18 -17.14
CA ASP A 126 -0.24 4.43 -17.28
C ASP A 126 -0.48 3.52 -16.07
N TRP A 127 -1.77 3.26 -15.77
CA TRP A 127 -2.16 2.26 -14.75
C TRP A 127 -1.61 0.86 -15.05
N ASP A 128 -1.61 0.45 -16.32
CA ASP A 128 -1.09 -0.87 -16.73
C ASP A 128 0.41 -1.03 -16.42
N THR A 129 1.20 0.00 -16.72
CA THR A 129 2.63 0.05 -16.37
C THR A 129 2.83 -0.01 -14.87
N TYR A 130 2.08 0.79 -14.12
CA TYR A 130 2.12 0.81 -12.66
C TYR A 130 1.79 -0.56 -12.06
N TYR A 131 0.69 -1.16 -12.50
CA TYR A 131 0.22 -2.47 -12.06
C TYR A 131 1.28 -3.55 -12.27
N LYS A 132 1.87 -3.65 -13.47
CA LYS A 132 2.92 -4.63 -13.78
C LYS A 132 4.15 -4.43 -12.91
N ASN A 133 4.56 -3.18 -12.71
CA ASN A 133 5.71 -2.83 -11.88
C ASN A 133 5.49 -3.17 -10.40
N VAL A 134 4.28 -2.93 -9.87
CA VAL A 134 3.92 -3.31 -8.49
C VAL A 134 3.92 -4.83 -8.32
N VAL A 135 3.37 -5.59 -9.28
CA VAL A 135 3.37 -7.06 -9.24
C VAL A 135 4.80 -7.61 -9.27
N TRP A 136 5.65 -7.06 -10.14
CA TRP A 136 7.07 -7.41 -10.19
C TRP A 136 7.77 -7.10 -8.86
N ALA A 137 7.57 -5.90 -8.30
CA ALA A 137 8.20 -5.49 -7.05
C ALA A 137 7.78 -6.38 -5.87
N ARG A 138 6.49 -6.74 -5.79
CA ARG A 138 5.95 -7.66 -4.78
C ARG A 138 6.62 -9.03 -4.80
N ALA A 139 6.95 -9.52 -5.99
CA ALA A 139 7.57 -10.83 -6.18
C ALA A 139 9.07 -10.81 -5.85
N ASN A 140 9.79 -9.75 -6.21
CA ASN A 140 11.25 -9.73 -6.21
C ASN A 140 11.90 -8.98 -5.02
N LEU A 141 11.20 -8.03 -4.41
CA LEU A 141 11.76 -7.17 -3.37
C LEU A 141 11.34 -7.58 -1.96
N ASN A 142 12.07 -7.10 -0.96
CA ASN A 142 11.74 -7.27 0.45
C ASN A 142 10.32 -6.75 0.77
N GLU A 143 9.61 -7.50 1.61
CA GLU A 143 8.21 -7.28 1.95
C GLU A 143 7.97 -5.91 2.60
N GLY A 144 8.82 -5.54 3.56
CA GLY A 144 8.71 -4.26 4.27
C GLY A 144 9.01 -3.07 3.37
N MET A 145 10.09 -3.17 2.58
CA MET A 145 10.47 -2.14 1.61
C MET A 145 9.38 -1.93 0.56
N PHE A 146 8.82 -3.03 0.01
CA PHE A 146 7.71 -2.98 -0.92
C PHE A 146 6.48 -2.31 -0.31
N LEU A 147 6.07 -2.71 0.90
CA LEU A 147 4.90 -2.14 1.56
C LEU A 147 5.05 -0.63 1.80
N SER A 148 6.23 -0.18 2.25
CA SER A 148 6.51 1.23 2.46
C SER A 148 6.45 2.03 1.16
N ALA A 149 7.08 1.56 0.09
CA ALA A 149 7.05 2.23 -1.21
C ALA A 149 5.65 2.26 -1.84
N LEU A 150 4.88 1.17 -1.70
CA LEU A 150 3.50 1.08 -2.17
C LEU A 150 2.60 2.07 -1.43
N THR A 151 2.75 2.18 -0.11
CA THR A 151 1.98 3.10 0.73
C THR A 151 2.25 4.55 0.33
N LEU A 152 3.51 4.92 0.12
CA LEU A 152 3.88 6.25 -0.38
C LEU A 152 3.27 6.50 -1.77
N SER A 153 3.31 5.51 -2.65
CA SER A 153 2.75 5.62 -3.99
C SER A 153 1.24 5.87 -3.98
N VAL A 154 0.48 5.11 -3.19
CA VAL A 154 -0.98 5.30 -3.06
C VAL A 154 -1.33 6.66 -2.45
N LEU A 155 -0.50 7.17 -1.54
CA LEU A 155 -0.71 8.47 -0.91
C LEU A 155 -0.47 9.65 -1.86
N HIS A 156 0.57 9.57 -2.71
CA HIS A 156 1.00 10.68 -3.56
C HIS A 156 0.40 10.68 -4.96
N ARG A 157 0.14 9.50 -5.55
CA ARG A 157 -0.38 9.40 -6.91
C ARG A 157 -1.80 9.94 -7.03
N LYS A 158 -2.01 10.82 -8.02
CA LYS A 158 -3.31 11.45 -8.28
C LYS A 158 -4.39 10.46 -8.71
N ASP A 159 -4.01 9.41 -9.44
CA ASP A 159 -4.93 8.40 -9.98
C ASP A 159 -5.38 7.35 -8.95
N LEU A 160 -4.80 7.38 -7.74
CA LEU A 160 -5.08 6.47 -6.62
C LEU A 160 -5.77 7.18 -5.45
N GLN A 161 -6.15 8.44 -5.62
CA GLN A 161 -6.83 9.21 -4.58
C GLN A 161 -8.13 8.53 -4.15
N GLY A 162 -8.26 8.31 -2.84
CA GLY A 162 -9.42 7.67 -2.24
C GLY A 162 -9.37 6.15 -2.17
N ILE A 163 -8.33 5.49 -2.73
CA ILE A 163 -8.04 4.08 -2.48
C ILE A 163 -7.73 3.89 -0.99
N VAL A 164 -8.29 2.84 -0.41
CA VAL A 164 -8.08 2.50 1.00
C VAL A 164 -7.17 1.28 1.09
N LEU A 165 -6.04 1.42 1.77
CA LEU A 165 -5.18 0.27 2.07
C LEU A 165 -5.69 -0.48 3.31
N PRO A 166 -5.46 -1.81 3.39
CA PRO A 166 -5.76 -2.57 4.59
C PRO A 166 -4.93 -2.04 5.77
N ALA A 167 -5.45 -2.24 6.97
CA ALA A 167 -4.77 -1.76 8.16
C ALA A 167 -3.44 -2.51 8.36
N ILE A 168 -2.44 -1.82 8.91
CA ILE A 168 -1.08 -2.37 9.02
C ILE A 168 -1.06 -3.67 9.85
N TYR A 169 -1.87 -3.76 10.90
CA TYR A 169 -2.01 -4.96 11.73
C TYR A 169 -2.63 -6.17 11.02
N GLU A 170 -3.34 -5.96 9.89
CA GLU A 170 -3.83 -7.05 9.03
C GLU A 170 -2.72 -7.59 8.12
N ILE A 171 -1.78 -6.71 7.72
CA ILE A 171 -0.68 -7.06 6.81
C ILE A 171 0.49 -7.66 7.60
N HIS A 172 0.94 -7.00 8.67
CA HIS A 172 2.06 -7.41 9.54
C HIS A 172 1.58 -7.59 10.99
N PRO A 173 0.83 -8.68 11.29
CA PRO A 173 0.30 -8.90 12.64
C PRO A 173 1.41 -9.09 13.70
N HIS A 174 2.58 -9.60 13.31
CA HIS A 174 3.72 -9.83 14.19
C HIS A 174 4.32 -8.56 14.82
N LEU A 175 3.95 -7.36 14.33
CA LEU A 175 4.35 -6.09 14.92
C LEU A 175 3.37 -5.60 16.00
N PHE A 176 2.18 -6.21 16.11
CA PHE A 176 1.08 -5.73 16.95
C PHE A 176 0.62 -6.73 18.00
N PHE A 177 0.88 -8.02 17.80
CA PHE A 177 0.52 -9.08 18.74
C PHE A 177 1.77 -9.75 19.31
N ASP A 178 1.63 -10.26 20.52
CA ASP A 178 2.69 -10.98 21.21
C ASP A 178 2.91 -12.39 20.66
N GLY A 179 4.10 -12.93 20.91
CA GLY A 179 4.54 -14.23 20.41
C GLY A 179 3.70 -15.42 20.92
N ASP A 180 3.10 -15.28 22.10
CA ASP A 180 2.26 -16.30 22.74
C ASP A 180 0.99 -16.60 21.93
N VAL A 181 0.35 -15.56 21.39
CA VAL A 181 -0.83 -15.69 20.52
C VAL A 181 -0.50 -16.49 19.27
N PHE A 182 0.68 -16.22 18.67
CA PHE A 182 1.13 -16.96 17.48
C PHE A 182 1.49 -18.41 17.82
N GLN A 183 2.13 -18.65 18.96
CA GLN A 183 2.48 -19.99 19.41
C GLN A 183 1.22 -20.82 19.71
N ASP A 184 0.24 -20.26 20.43
CA ASP A 184 -1.04 -20.90 20.72
C ASP A 184 -1.81 -21.21 19.44
N ALA A 185 -1.91 -20.26 18.52
CA ALA A 185 -2.56 -20.48 17.23
C ALA A 185 -1.85 -21.57 16.40
N THR A 186 -0.52 -21.60 16.41
CA THR A 186 0.27 -22.62 15.71
C THR A 186 0.09 -24.00 16.33
N ASN A 187 0.12 -24.10 17.66
CA ASN A 187 -0.09 -25.33 18.41
C ASN A 187 -1.50 -25.89 18.16
N LYS A 188 -2.53 -25.05 18.25
CA LYS A 188 -3.92 -25.46 17.96
C LYS A 188 -4.08 -25.93 16.53
N ARG A 189 -3.45 -25.25 15.56
CA ARG A 189 -3.43 -25.69 14.15
C ARG A 189 -2.77 -27.05 13.95
N ALA A 190 -1.73 -27.36 14.73
CA ALA A 190 -1.04 -28.64 14.63
C ALA A 190 -1.80 -29.79 15.31
N LEU A 191 -2.50 -29.51 16.42
CA LEU A 191 -3.12 -30.52 17.28
C LEU A 191 -4.57 -30.83 16.94
N ASP A 192 -5.35 -29.84 16.52
CA ASP A 192 -6.78 -29.99 16.22
C ASP A 192 -7.00 -30.05 14.70
N PRO A 193 -7.40 -31.22 14.15
CA PRO A 193 -7.70 -31.36 12.73
C PRO A 193 -8.84 -30.45 12.25
N ASN A 194 -9.70 -29.98 13.16
CA ASN A 194 -10.80 -29.07 12.89
C ASN A 194 -10.40 -27.60 13.09
N TYR A 195 -9.18 -27.31 13.56
CA TYR A 195 -8.69 -25.96 13.72
C TYR A 195 -8.45 -25.33 12.35
N GLY A 196 -9.31 -24.37 12.02
CA GLY A 196 -9.30 -23.70 10.73
C GLY A 196 -10.45 -24.08 9.82
N PHE A 197 -11.05 -25.28 9.92
CA PHE A 197 -12.18 -25.68 9.07
C PHE A 197 -13.02 -26.77 9.75
N TYR A 198 -14.35 -26.72 9.56
CA TYR A 198 -15.34 -27.80 9.79
C TYR A 198 -16.01 -27.96 11.19
N ALA A 199 -16.78 -26.98 11.67
CA ALA A 199 -17.95 -27.31 12.51
C ALA A 199 -19.00 -26.18 12.59
N ASN A 200 -18.60 -24.91 12.67
CA ASN A 200 -19.48 -23.75 12.57
C ASN A 200 -18.67 -22.43 12.40
N LYS A 201 -19.09 -21.53 11.47
CA LYS A 201 -18.78 -20.07 11.40
C LYS A 201 -17.34 -19.56 11.10
N ARG A 202 -17.06 -19.31 9.81
CA ARG A 202 -16.12 -18.35 9.14
C ARG A 202 -14.70 -18.08 9.68
N ASN A 203 -14.46 -17.83 10.98
CA ASN A 203 -13.20 -17.29 11.51
C ASN A 203 -12.75 -18.02 12.78
N ASN A 204 -11.44 -18.19 12.98
CA ASN A 204 -10.86 -18.63 14.26
C ASN A 204 -10.67 -17.42 15.19
N LEU A 205 -11.03 -17.54 16.47
CA LEU A 205 -10.83 -16.51 17.49
C LEU A 205 -9.65 -16.90 18.40
N ALA A 206 -8.64 -16.03 18.47
CA ALA A 206 -7.59 -16.07 19.47
C ALA A 206 -7.74 -14.86 20.39
N LEU A 207 -7.77 -15.09 21.69
CA LEU A 207 -7.81 -14.03 22.69
C LEU A 207 -6.37 -13.64 23.04
N ALA A 208 -6.09 -12.33 23.02
CA ALA A 208 -4.78 -11.77 23.35
C ALA A 208 -4.95 -10.77 24.49
N ASN A 209 -4.16 -10.93 25.54
CA ASN A 209 -4.07 -9.95 26.62
C ASN A 209 -2.89 -9.01 26.34
N TYR A 210 -2.93 -7.80 26.87
CA TYR A 210 -1.77 -6.91 26.84
C TYR A 210 -0.65 -7.47 27.72
N THR A 211 0.60 -7.19 27.34
CA THR A 211 1.76 -7.45 28.18
C THR A 211 1.60 -6.75 29.53
N ALA A 212 1.67 -7.54 30.60
CA ALA A 212 1.70 -7.01 31.96
C ALA A 212 3.09 -6.46 32.28
N TRP A 213 3.17 -5.45 33.15
CA TRP A 213 4.43 -4.87 33.64
C TRP A 213 5.35 -5.91 34.32
N PHE A 214 4.76 -6.97 34.87
CA PHE A 214 5.46 -8.10 35.42
C PHE A 214 5.15 -9.32 34.54
N ALA A 215 6.19 -9.99 34.05
CA ALA A 215 6.03 -11.30 33.44
C ALA A 215 5.42 -12.22 34.49
N THR A 216 4.13 -12.53 34.38
CA THR A 216 3.57 -13.64 35.14
C THR A 216 4.27 -14.89 34.63
N GLN A 217 4.95 -15.55 35.55
CA GLN A 217 6.08 -16.44 35.32
C GLN A 217 5.74 -17.66 34.43
N PHE A 218 6.82 -18.16 33.80
CA PHE A 218 6.95 -19.38 33.01
C PHE A 218 6.16 -20.60 33.51
#